data_AF-A0A4Q8TTI4-F1
#
_entry.id   AF-A0A4Q8TTI4-F1
#
_cell.length_a   1.000
_cell.length_b   1.000
_cell.length_c   1.000
_cell.angle_alpha   90.00
_cell.angle_beta   90.00
_cell.angle_gamma   90.00
#
_symmetry.space_group_name_H-M   'P 1'
#
loop_
_entity.id
_entity.type
_entity.pdbx_description
1 polymer ?
#
loop_
_entity_poly.entity_id
_entity_poly.type
_entity_poly.pdbx_seq_one_letter_code
_entity_poly.pdbx_strand_id
1 'polypeptide(L)'
;MMVHTNLMRMTHSDGRKVKKGEIEVGLEVIYPSPTGGRMKYSCYEVNDSKAKFSPISPDWPKAIWGVTVEFNCDDFSIKEFIELKEAINAYNRWNDTPNDGQRSLVQKAEMYGYAQTLGFCTAGWTERGIERYRELLK
;
A
#
# COMPACT_ATOMS: atom_id res chain seq x y z
N MET A 1 -14.77 6.01 -7.49
CA MET A 1 -13.48 6.52 -8.01
C MET A 1 -12.57 5.32 -8.17
N MET A 2 -11.80 5.24 -9.25
CA MET A 2 -10.83 4.15 -9.44
C MET A 2 -9.48 4.54 -8.84
N VAL A 3 -8.76 3.59 -8.25
CA VAL A 3 -7.46 3.82 -7.60
C VAL A 3 -6.41 2.80 -8.06
N HIS A 4 -5.16 3.02 -7.67
CA HIS A 4 -4.03 2.13 -7.96
C HIS A 4 -3.42 1.64 -6.65
N THR A 5 -3.30 0.33 -6.49
CA THR A 5 -2.69 -0.26 -5.29
C THR A 5 -1.18 -0.12 -5.36
N ASN A 6 -0.55 0.11 -4.21
CA ASN A 6 0.90 0.23 -3.97
C ASN A 6 1.63 1.37 -4.70
N LEU A 7 1.05 1.94 -5.76
CA LEU A 7 1.67 2.98 -6.59
C LEU A 7 2.05 4.23 -5.76
N MET A 8 1.19 4.66 -4.84
CA MET A 8 1.42 5.84 -4.00
C MET A 8 2.66 5.72 -3.09
N ARG A 9 3.11 4.49 -2.85
CA ARG A 9 4.27 4.16 -1.99
C ARG A 9 5.57 4.04 -2.79
N MET A 10 5.48 4.00 -4.12
CA MET A 10 6.61 3.96 -5.04
C MET A 10 7.12 5.37 -5.32
N THR A 11 8.44 5.50 -5.34
CA THR A 11 9.14 6.73 -5.73
C THR A 11 10.25 6.41 -6.72
N HIS A 12 10.60 7.36 -7.56
CA HIS A 12 11.85 7.35 -8.30
C HIS A 12 13.06 7.47 -7.34
N SER A 13 14.27 7.29 -7.85
CA SER A 13 15.51 7.42 -7.08
C SER A 13 15.74 8.83 -6.53
N ASP A 14 15.19 9.84 -7.21
CA ASP A 14 15.18 11.25 -6.80
C ASP A 14 14.09 11.59 -5.76
N GLY A 15 13.27 10.61 -5.35
CA GLY A 15 12.18 10.78 -4.40
C GLY A 15 10.85 11.22 -5.00
N ARG A 16 10.79 11.52 -6.31
CA ARG A 16 9.55 11.89 -7.00
C ARG A 16 8.55 10.72 -7.01
N LYS A 17 7.25 11.03 -6.89
CA LYS A 17 6.19 10.02 -7.00
C LYS A 17 6.10 9.43 -8.41
N VAL A 18 5.94 8.11 -8.49
CA VAL A 18 5.72 7.39 -9.75
C VAL A 18 4.27 7.58 -10.19
N LYS A 19 4.05 7.80 -11.49
CA LYS A 19 2.72 7.89 -12.11
C LYS A 19 2.45 6.66 -12.98
N LYS A 20 1.19 6.27 -13.13
CA LYS A 20 0.79 5.11 -13.95
C LYS A 20 1.36 5.16 -15.38
N GLY A 21 1.31 6.33 -16.03
CA GLY A 21 1.78 6.50 -17.41
C GLY A 21 3.30 6.40 -17.58
N GLU A 22 4.06 6.30 -16.49
CA GLU A 22 5.52 6.13 -16.50
C GLU A 22 5.93 4.65 -16.39
N ILE A 23 4.98 3.76 -16.10
CA ILE A 23 5.29 2.36 -15.78
C ILE A 23 5.49 1.56 -17.05
N GLU A 24 6.72 1.15 -17.28
CA GLU A 24 7.14 0.26 -18.35
C GLU A 24 8.09 -0.82 -17.81
N VAL A 25 8.29 -1.90 -18.57
CA VAL A 25 9.29 -2.92 -18.21
C VAL A 25 10.66 -2.27 -18.14
N GLY A 26 11.40 -2.55 -17.07
CA GLY A 26 12.71 -1.95 -16.79
C GLY A 26 12.66 -0.73 -15.87
N LEU A 27 11.49 -0.11 -15.63
CA LEU A 27 11.37 1.01 -14.69
C LEU A 27 11.88 0.60 -13.30
N GLU A 28 12.84 1.36 -12.78
CA GLU A 28 13.33 1.22 -11.41
C GLU A 28 12.57 2.13 -10.45
N VAL A 29 12.17 1.58 -9.32
CA VAL A 29 11.47 2.31 -8.26
C VAL A 29 12.04 1.98 -6.89
N ILE A 30 11.90 2.91 -5.95
CA ILE A 30 12.13 2.69 -4.53
C ILE A 30 10.78 2.40 -3.87
N TYR A 31 10.70 1.29 -3.14
CA TYR A 31 9.50 0.85 -2.42
C TYR A 31 9.88 0.35 -1.01
N PRO A 32 8.96 0.37 -0.03
CA PRO A 32 9.21 -0.21 1.29
C PRO A 32 9.72 -1.65 1.23
N SER A 33 10.77 -1.94 1.99
CA SER A 33 11.27 -3.31 2.16
C SER A 33 10.34 -4.10 3.09
N PRO A 34 10.16 -5.41 2.85
CA PRO A 34 9.40 -6.29 3.73
C PRO A 34 9.95 -6.39 5.16
N THR A 35 11.25 -6.12 5.34
CA THR A 35 11.95 -6.20 6.63
C THR A 35 12.27 -4.83 7.23
N GLY A 36 11.71 -3.76 6.66
CA GLY A 36 11.92 -2.39 7.09
C GLY A 36 12.91 -1.63 6.20
N GLY A 37 12.76 -0.31 6.19
CA GLY A 37 13.49 0.58 5.28
C GLY A 37 12.91 0.59 3.87
N ARG A 38 13.73 0.95 2.88
CA ARG A 38 13.35 1.04 1.46
C ARG A 38 14.39 0.35 0.60
N MET A 39 13.95 -0.27 -0.50
CA MET A 39 14.84 -0.97 -1.43
C MET A 39 14.42 -0.71 -2.89
N LYS A 40 15.33 -1.03 -3.81
CA LYS A 40 15.09 -0.87 -5.25
C LYS A 40 14.40 -2.09 -5.84
N TYR A 41 13.42 -1.81 -6.70
CA TYR A 41 12.68 -2.78 -7.48
C TYR A 41 12.74 -2.41 -8.96
N SER A 42 12.68 -3.40 -9.84
CA SER A 42 12.51 -3.20 -11.28
C SER A 42 11.20 -3.83 -11.76
N CYS A 43 10.48 -3.10 -12.62
CA CYS A 43 9.29 -3.61 -13.30
C CYS A 43 9.68 -4.70 -14.30
N TYR A 44 9.06 -5.87 -14.21
CA TYR A 44 9.35 -6.99 -15.13
C TYR A 44 8.13 -7.42 -15.95
N GLU A 45 6.94 -6.93 -15.62
CA GLU A 45 5.69 -7.27 -16.32
C GLU A 45 4.74 -6.07 -16.19
N VAL A 46 4.17 -5.63 -17.30
CA VAL A 46 3.13 -4.59 -17.34
C VAL A 46 2.07 -4.97 -18.37
N ASN A 47 0.81 -4.74 -18.02
CA ASN A 47 -0.34 -4.83 -18.91
C ASN A 47 -1.40 -3.82 -18.49
N ASP A 48 -2.56 -3.83 -19.16
CA ASP A 48 -3.64 -2.86 -18.92
C ASP A 48 -4.22 -2.90 -17.50
N SER A 49 -4.13 -4.05 -16.83
CA SER A 49 -4.71 -4.30 -15.50
C SER A 49 -3.74 -4.16 -14.34
N LYS A 50 -2.43 -4.40 -14.56
CA LYS A 50 -1.44 -4.40 -13.48
C LYS A 50 -0.01 -4.25 -13.98
N ALA A 51 0.88 -3.90 -13.05
CA ALA A 51 2.32 -4.00 -13.19
C ALA A 51 2.91 -4.82 -12.04
N LYS A 52 3.97 -5.58 -12.33
CA LYS A 52 4.70 -6.37 -11.32
C LYS A 52 6.16 -5.96 -11.25
N PHE A 53 6.63 -5.85 -10.02
CA PHE A 53 7.97 -5.39 -9.67
C PHE A 53 8.68 -6.45 -8.86
N SER A 54 9.98 -6.61 -9.07
CA SER A 54 10.82 -7.51 -8.28
C SER A 54 12.02 -6.78 -7.70
N PRO A 55 12.53 -7.18 -6.52
CA PRO A 55 13.80 -6.71 -6.01
C PRO A 55 14.90 -6.79 -7.07
N ILE A 56 15.74 -5.76 -7.14
CA ILE A 56 16.94 -5.80 -7.99
C ILE A 56 18.06 -6.62 -7.33
N SER A 57 18.11 -6.61 -6.00
CA SER A 57 19.11 -7.37 -5.26
C SER A 57 18.88 -8.88 -5.39
N PRO A 58 19.91 -9.67 -5.75
CA PRO A 58 19.80 -11.12 -5.89
C PRO A 58 19.54 -11.84 -4.55
N ASP A 59 19.84 -11.19 -3.42
CA ASP A 59 19.60 -11.74 -2.08
C ASP A 59 18.11 -11.82 -1.72
N TRP A 60 17.24 -11.19 -2.53
CA TRP A 60 15.81 -11.08 -2.30
C TRP A 60 15.02 -11.78 -3.41
N PRO A 61 14.58 -13.03 -3.18
CA PRO A 61 13.88 -13.80 -4.21
C PRO A 61 12.60 -13.11 -4.69
N LYS A 62 12.50 -12.94 -6.02
CA LYS A 62 11.32 -12.40 -6.72
C LYS A 62 10.01 -13.08 -6.33
N ALA A 63 10.03 -14.41 -6.18
CA ALA A 63 8.83 -15.20 -5.90
C ALA A 63 8.21 -14.89 -4.53
N ILE A 64 9.01 -14.34 -3.60
CA ILE A 64 8.60 -14.07 -2.22
C ILE A 64 8.32 -12.58 -2.05
N TRP A 65 9.15 -11.73 -2.64
CA TRP A 65 9.16 -10.30 -2.33
C TRP A 65 8.71 -9.40 -3.49
N GLY A 66 8.13 -9.99 -4.54
CA GLY A 66 7.55 -9.23 -5.64
C GLY A 66 6.36 -8.38 -5.20
N VAL A 67 6.22 -7.21 -5.82
CA VAL A 67 5.13 -6.26 -5.56
C VAL A 67 4.25 -6.16 -6.79
N THR A 68 2.94 -6.24 -6.60
CA THR A 68 1.96 -6.00 -7.67
C THR A 68 1.29 -4.65 -7.45
N VAL A 69 1.27 -3.84 -8.50
CA VAL A 69 0.46 -2.63 -8.62
C VAL A 69 -0.73 -3.00 -9.49
N GLU A 70 -1.92 -3.03 -8.90
CA GLU A 70 -3.16 -3.23 -9.64
C GLU A 70 -3.70 -1.87 -10.08
N PHE A 71 -4.11 -1.81 -11.34
CA PHE A 71 -4.72 -0.62 -11.93
C PHE A 71 -6.23 -0.70 -11.84
N ASN A 72 -6.86 0.47 -11.73
CA ASN A 72 -8.30 0.65 -11.82
C ASN A 72 -9.10 -0.15 -10.75
N CYS A 73 -8.56 -0.32 -9.55
CA CYS A 73 -9.25 -0.99 -8.46
C CYS A 73 -10.40 -0.12 -7.95
N ASP A 74 -11.49 -0.76 -7.54
CA ASP A 74 -12.55 -0.09 -6.79
C ASP A 74 -11.99 0.47 -5.49
N ASP A 75 -12.31 1.74 -5.23
CA ASP A 75 -11.94 2.44 -4.02
C ASP A 75 -12.76 1.97 -2.82
N PHE A 76 -12.26 2.24 -1.61
CA PHE A 76 -12.95 1.89 -0.38
C PHE A 76 -14.32 2.60 -0.30
N SER A 77 -15.34 1.82 0.03
CA SER A 77 -16.66 2.32 0.38
C SER A 77 -16.65 3.03 1.74
N ILE A 78 -17.66 3.84 2.02
CA ILE A 78 -17.82 4.46 3.34
C ILE A 78 -17.92 3.42 4.46
N LYS A 79 -18.57 2.28 4.22
CA LYS A 79 -18.67 1.19 5.17
C LYS A 79 -17.29 0.62 5.51
N GLU A 80 -16.45 0.36 4.49
CA GLU A 80 -15.08 -0.10 4.69
C GLU A 80 -14.22 0.92 5.45
N PHE A 81 -14.43 2.23 5.23
CA PHE A 81 -13.74 3.26 6.01
C PHE A 81 -14.17 3.29 7.49
N ILE A 82 -15.45 3.05 7.78
CA ILE A 82 -15.94 2.92 9.17
C ILE A 82 -15.32 1.69 9.83
N GLU A 83 -15.28 0.55 9.13
CA GLU A 83 -14.63 -0.66 9.63
C GLU A 83 -13.11 -0.46 9.83
N LEU A 84 -12.45 0.26 8.92
CA LEU A 84 -11.03 0.58 9.00
C LEU A 84 -10.72 1.45 10.23
N LYS A 85 -11.60 2.38 10.59
CA LYS A 85 -11.48 3.17 11.82
C LYS A 85 -11.46 2.29 13.06
N GLU A 86 -12.39 1.35 13.15
CA GLU A 86 -12.44 0.41 14.28
C GLU A 86 -11.23 -0.52 14.29
N ALA A 87 -10.77 -0.98 13.11
CA ALA A 87 -9.55 -1.77 12.99
C ALA A 87 -8.32 -1.01 13.51
N ILE A 88 -8.10 0.24 13.07
CA ILE A 88 -6.97 1.08 13.54
C ILE A 88 -7.08 1.35 15.05
N ASN A 89 -8.29 1.54 15.58
CA ASN A 89 -8.49 1.72 17.03
C ASN A 89 -8.09 0.45 17.82
N ALA A 90 -8.40 -0.74 17.31
CA ALA A 90 -8.04 -2.01 17.95
C ALA A 90 -6.51 -2.20 18.07
N TYR A 91 -5.73 -1.71 17.10
CA TYR A 91 -4.26 -1.67 17.21
C TYR A 91 -3.79 -0.77 18.37
N ASN A 92 -4.45 0.36 18.58
CA ASN A 92 -3.95 1.40 19.51
C ASN A 92 -4.51 1.29 20.95
N ARG A 93 -5.40 0.33 21.22
CA ARG A 93 -5.94 0.07 22.56
C ARG A 93 -5.02 -0.85 23.36
N TRP A 94 -4.77 -0.51 24.62
CA TRP A 94 -3.86 -1.24 25.49
C TRP A 94 -4.35 -2.65 25.89
N ASN A 95 -5.65 -2.91 25.83
CA ASN A 95 -6.30 -4.16 26.24
C ASN A 95 -7.04 -4.87 25.09
N ASP A 96 -6.73 -4.52 23.85
CA ASP A 96 -7.34 -5.09 22.67
C ASP A 96 -6.24 -5.66 21.76
N THR A 97 -6.61 -6.57 20.87
CA THR A 97 -5.68 -7.09 19.86
C THR A 97 -6.46 -7.25 18.57
N PRO A 98 -5.97 -6.67 17.45
CA PRO A 98 -6.67 -6.76 16.19
C PRO A 98 -6.75 -8.22 15.74
N ASN A 99 -7.97 -8.65 15.41
CA ASN A 99 -8.21 -9.95 14.81
C ASN A 99 -7.74 -10.00 13.34
N ASP A 100 -7.69 -11.19 12.75
CA ASP A 100 -7.15 -11.38 11.39
C ASP A 100 -7.88 -10.57 10.32
N GLY A 101 -9.20 -10.35 10.48
CA GLY A 101 -9.99 -9.51 9.58
C GLY A 101 -9.58 -8.04 9.66
N GLN A 102 -9.38 -7.52 10.87
CA GLN A 102 -8.90 -6.16 11.09
C GLN A 102 -7.47 -5.97 10.57
N ARG A 103 -6.58 -6.95 10.81
CA ARG A 103 -5.20 -6.93 10.27
C ARG A 103 -5.21 -6.90 8.75
N SER A 104 -6.02 -7.74 8.12
CA SER A 104 -6.18 -7.79 6.66
C SER A 104 -6.75 -6.50 6.09
N LEU A 105 -7.70 -5.87 6.78
CA LEU A 105 -8.28 -4.60 6.35
C LEU A 105 -7.26 -3.44 6.41
N VAL A 106 -6.45 -3.38 7.47
CA VAL A 106 -5.36 -2.40 7.57
C VAL A 106 -4.31 -2.63 6.49
N GLN A 107 -3.90 -3.87 6.23
CA GLN A 107 -2.97 -4.21 5.14
C GLN A 107 -3.55 -3.82 3.77
N LYS A 108 -4.83 -4.08 3.52
CA LYS A 108 -5.53 -3.64 2.31
C LYS A 108 -5.49 -2.10 2.20
N ALA A 109 -5.88 -1.39 3.26
CA ALA A 109 -5.86 0.07 3.29
C ALA A 109 -4.45 0.66 3.10
N GLU A 110 -3.42 -0.04 3.57
CA GLU A 110 -2.03 0.34 3.37
C GLU A 110 -1.61 0.25 1.90
N MET A 111 -2.04 -0.79 1.19
CA MET A 111 -1.84 -0.87 -0.26
C MET A 111 -2.50 0.30 -1.01
N TYR A 112 -3.65 0.78 -0.52
CA TYR A 112 -4.36 1.92 -1.11
C TYR A 112 -3.81 3.28 -0.65
N GLY A 113 -2.86 3.27 0.30
CA GLY A 113 -2.26 4.47 0.87
C GLY A 113 -3.16 5.22 1.85
N TYR A 114 -4.16 4.57 2.45
CA TYR A 114 -5.06 5.16 3.45
C TYR A 114 -4.64 4.89 4.90
N ALA A 115 -3.91 3.81 5.13
CA ALA A 115 -3.38 3.45 6.43
C ALA A 115 -1.89 3.08 6.32
N GLN A 116 -1.23 2.94 7.46
CA GLN A 116 0.12 2.38 7.55
C GLN A 116 0.25 1.52 8.79
N THR A 117 0.85 0.34 8.63
CA THR A 117 1.30 -0.47 9.76
C THR A 117 2.64 0.08 10.25
N LEU A 118 2.71 0.49 11.51
CA LEU A 118 3.91 1.09 12.13
C LEU A 118 4.72 0.07 12.95
N GLY A 119 4.14 -1.09 13.23
CA GLY A 119 4.74 -2.14 14.06
C GLY A 119 3.76 -3.28 14.29
N PHE A 120 4.17 -4.27 15.09
CA PHE A 120 3.36 -5.49 15.31
C PHE A 120 1.98 -5.22 15.93
N CYS A 121 1.90 -4.19 16.78
CA CYS A 121 0.67 -3.77 17.47
C CYS A 121 0.34 -2.30 17.20
N THR A 122 0.85 -1.66 16.14
CA THR A 122 0.57 -0.24 15.89
C THR A 122 0.24 0.01 14.44
N ALA A 123 -0.87 0.70 14.20
CA ALA A 123 -1.30 1.16 12.88
C ALA A 123 -1.86 2.58 12.98
N GLY A 124 -1.78 3.33 11.90
CA GLY A 124 -2.27 4.70 11.85
C GLY A 124 -2.82 5.08 10.48
N TRP A 125 -3.58 6.17 10.46
CA TRP A 125 -4.06 6.79 9.23
C TRP A 125 -2.93 7.51 8.49
N THR A 126 -3.00 7.53 7.17
CA THR A 126 -2.23 8.49 6.36
C THR A 126 -3.04 9.78 6.18
N GLU A 127 -2.40 10.87 5.77
CA GLU A 127 -3.09 12.12 5.40
C GLU A 127 -4.18 11.87 4.35
N ARG A 128 -3.83 11.12 3.30
CA ARG A 128 -4.77 10.70 2.24
C ARG A 128 -5.97 9.94 2.81
N GLY A 129 -5.76 9.04 3.77
CA GLY A 129 -6.85 8.30 4.42
C GLY A 129 -7.78 9.21 5.20
N ILE A 130 -7.23 10.16 5.95
CA ILE A 130 -8.00 11.15 6.71
C ILE A 130 -8.84 12.03 5.78
N GLU A 131 -8.23 12.56 4.72
CA GLU A 131 -8.92 13.41 3.74
C GLU A 131 -10.05 12.65 3.07
N ARG A 132 -9.78 11.44 2.56
CA ARG A 132 -10.78 10.64 1.86
C ARG A 132 -11.95 10.26 2.75
N TYR A 133 -11.69 9.88 4.00
CA TYR A 133 -12.75 9.54 4.94
C TYR A 133 -13.63 10.75 5.26
N ARG A 134 -13.04 11.95 5.43
CA ARG A 134 -13.78 13.19 5.65
C ARG A 134 -14.64 13.59 4.46
N GLU A 135 -14.19 13.37 3.23
CA GLU A 135 -14.97 13.64 2.03
C GLU A 135 -16.23 12.78 1.96
N LEU A 136 -16.14 11.50 2.32
CA LEU A 136 -17.26 10.57 2.25
C LEU A 136 -18.34 10.81 3.31
N LEU A 137 -17.99 11.48 4.41
CA LEU A 137 -18.92 11.81 5.51
C LEU A 137 -19.78 13.08 5.24
N LYS A 138 -19.50 13.81 4.16
CA LYS A 138 -20.27 14.99 3.75
C LYS A 138 -21.41 14.60 2.83
#